data_AF-A0A7S3PEC9-F1
#
_entry.id   AF-A0A7S3PEC9-F1
#
_cell.length_a   1.000
_cell.length_b   1.000
_cell.length_c   1.000
_cell.angle_alpha   90.00
_cell.angle_beta   90.00
_cell.angle_gamma   90.00
#
_symmetry.space_group_name_H-M   'P 1'
#
loop_
_entity.id
_entity.type
_entity.pdbx_description
1 polymer ?
#
loop_
_entity_poly.entity_id
_entity_poly.type
_entity_poly.pdbx_seq_one_letter_code
_entity_poly.pdbx_strand_id
1 'polypeptide(L)'
;MTSFLGFTLFLGSFYEFPLATWWILAAALAFTDPVGTEALSLNLELSQKLKALMIGESQLGVITAYLVFKPLFYIRTGEVNNKDPVVWLKYAVSESLIAIVIGVTVGTGSVLVLQETSDRTSLKAMLIQVSTVVILSFAPFLIVENNLNSSGFLASFIVAYMVASFGWPLFASRTLMKHIRILIAFIVSNLMFMQTGLVIGDSMYSTLMG
;
A
#
# COMPACT_ATOMS: atom_id res chain seq x y z
N MET A 1 -9.95 0.51 -18.29
CA MET A 1 -10.10 -0.68 -19.18
C MET A 1 -9.99 -2.02 -18.44
N THR A 2 -9.39 -2.08 -17.24
CA THR A 2 -9.38 -3.26 -16.36
C THR A 2 -10.76 -3.62 -15.80
N SER A 3 -11.64 -2.63 -15.59
CA SER A 3 -13.02 -2.85 -15.14
C SER A 3 -13.92 -3.55 -16.16
N PHE A 4 -13.67 -3.38 -17.46
CA PHE A 4 -14.49 -3.98 -18.51
C PHE A 4 -14.13 -5.45 -18.71
N LEU A 5 -12.85 -5.82 -18.57
CA LEU A 5 -12.40 -7.21 -18.66
C LEU A 5 -12.93 -8.05 -17.48
N GLY A 6 -12.94 -7.47 -16.28
CA GLY A 6 -13.58 -8.06 -15.10
C GLY A 6 -15.09 -8.22 -15.26
N PHE A 7 -15.76 -7.26 -15.91
CA PHE A 7 -17.20 -7.32 -16.21
C PHE A 7 -17.54 -8.32 -17.35
N THR A 8 -16.64 -8.52 -18.31
CA THR A 8 -16.82 -9.57 -19.34
C THR A 8 -16.52 -10.96 -18.79
N LEU A 9 -15.58 -11.08 -17.84
CA LEU A 9 -15.39 -12.31 -17.05
C LEU A 9 -16.61 -12.58 -16.14
N PHE A 10 -17.32 -11.54 -15.70
CA PHE A 10 -18.56 -11.63 -14.92
C PHE A 10 -19.76 -12.22 -15.71
N LEU A 11 -19.77 -12.14 -17.05
CA LEU A 11 -20.89 -12.66 -17.86
C LEU A 11 -20.58 -13.96 -18.60
N GLY A 12 -19.30 -14.30 -18.79
CA GLY A 12 -18.92 -15.35 -19.74
C GLY A 12 -18.97 -16.77 -19.19
N SER A 13 -18.40 -17.05 -18.02
CA SER A 13 -18.17 -18.45 -17.63
C SER A 13 -17.82 -18.62 -16.14
N PHE A 14 -18.49 -19.58 -15.48
CA PHE A 14 -18.09 -20.34 -14.28
C PHE A 14 -18.61 -19.95 -12.86
N TYR A 15 -19.54 -20.80 -12.39
CA TYR A 15 -19.80 -21.29 -11.02
C TYR A 15 -20.57 -20.45 -9.97
N GLU A 16 -21.35 -21.20 -9.18
CA GLU A 16 -22.27 -20.88 -8.07
C GLU A 16 -21.61 -20.22 -6.84
N PHE A 17 -20.66 -19.31 -7.03
CA PHE A 17 -20.01 -18.67 -5.89
C PHE A 17 -20.92 -17.61 -5.24
N PRO A 18 -20.97 -17.55 -3.89
CA PRO A 18 -21.68 -16.49 -3.18
C PRO A 18 -21.21 -15.09 -3.63
N LEU A 19 -22.14 -14.13 -3.70
CA LEU A 19 -21.87 -12.75 -4.13
C LEU A 19 -20.65 -12.12 -3.44
N ALA A 20 -20.44 -12.40 -2.15
CA ALA A 20 -19.28 -11.91 -1.40
C ALA A 20 -17.92 -12.38 -1.97
N THR A 21 -17.85 -13.61 -2.49
CA THR A 21 -16.64 -14.15 -3.12
C THR A 21 -16.30 -13.39 -4.41
N TRP A 22 -17.32 -12.96 -5.15
CA TRP A 22 -17.14 -12.13 -6.35
C TRP A 22 -16.63 -10.72 -6.01
N TRP A 23 -17.16 -10.10 -4.95
CA TRP A 23 -16.65 -8.81 -4.48
C TRP A 23 -15.19 -8.90 -3.99
N ILE A 24 -14.84 -10.00 -3.33
CA ILE A 24 -13.46 -10.29 -2.92
C ILE A 24 -12.56 -10.44 -4.15
N LEU A 25 -12.98 -11.22 -5.16
CA LEU A 25 -12.22 -11.40 -6.39
C LEU A 25 -12.07 -10.08 -7.16
N ALA A 26 -13.14 -9.30 -7.27
CA ALA A 26 -13.11 -7.99 -7.91
C ALA A 26 -12.17 -7.02 -7.19
N ALA A 27 -12.16 -7.01 -5.85
CA ALA A 27 -11.22 -6.22 -5.07
C ALA A 27 -9.76 -6.67 -5.29
N ALA A 28 -9.51 -7.99 -5.33
CA ALA A 28 -8.18 -8.54 -5.61
C ALA A 28 -7.70 -8.21 -7.03
N LEU A 29 -8.59 -8.19 -8.03
CA LEU A 29 -8.28 -7.84 -9.42
C LEU A 29 -8.17 -6.33 -9.67
N ALA A 30 -8.76 -5.50 -8.81
CA ALA A 30 -8.63 -4.04 -8.88
C ALA A 30 -7.22 -3.55 -8.48
N PHE A 31 -6.38 -4.42 -7.92
CA PHE A 31 -5.00 -4.15 -7.56
C PHE A 31 -4.17 -3.85 -8.82
N THR A 32 -3.78 -2.59 -9.01
CA THR A 32 -2.85 -2.18 -10.06
C THR A 32 -1.43 -2.21 -9.52
N ASP A 33 -0.48 -2.76 -10.28
CA ASP A 33 0.93 -2.79 -9.86
C ASP A 33 1.54 -1.36 -9.92
N PRO A 34 1.90 -0.75 -8.77
CA PRO A 34 2.53 0.56 -8.76
C PRO A 34 3.90 0.55 -9.43
N VAL A 35 4.63 -0.56 -9.41
CA VAL A 35 5.98 -0.67 -9.97
C VAL A 35 5.93 -0.65 -11.49
N GLY A 36 5.06 -1.44 -12.10
CA GLY A 36 4.79 -1.40 -13.53
C GLY A 36 4.36 -0.01 -14.02
N THR A 37 3.50 0.69 -13.25
CA THR A 37 3.10 2.06 -13.59
C THR A 37 4.23 3.09 -13.48
N GLU A 38 5.11 2.95 -12.48
CA GLU A 38 6.29 3.81 -12.33
C GLU A 38 7.28 3.60 -13.49
N ALA A 39 7.58 2.34 -13.84
CA ALA A 39 8.45 2.00 -14.97
C ALA A 39 7.91 2.54 -16.31
N LEU A 40 6.60 2.39 -16.55
CA LEU A 40 5.95 2.94 -17.73
C LEU A 40 6.04 4.48 -17.77
N SER A 41 5.85 5.13 -16.61
CA SER A 41 5.92 6.59 -16.49
C SER A 41 7.34 7.13 -16.74
N LEU A 42 8.39 6.35 -16.47
CA LEU A 42 9.78 6.73 -16.76
C LEU A 42 10.08 6.65 -18.25
N ASN A 43 9.53 5.66 -18.95
CA ASN A 43 9.72 5.45 -20.40
C ASN A 43 8.90 6.40 -21.27
N LEU A 44 7.82 6.96 -20.73
CA LEU A 44 7.00 7.98 -21.41
C LEU A 44 7.48 9.39 -21.00
N GLU A 45 7.61 10.30 -21.97
CA GLU A 45 7.94 11.72 -21.74
C GLU A 45 6.75 12.52 -21.16
N LEU A 46 6.09 11.97 -20.13
CA LEU A 46 4.94 12.59 -19.49
C LEU A 46 5.38 13.75 -18.59
N SER A 47 4.50 14.74 -18.44
CA SER A 47 4.69 15.81 -17.47
C SER A 47 4.82 15.26 -16.04
N GLN A 48 5.64 15.89 -15.19
CA GLN A 48 5.87 15.42 -13.82
C GLN A 48 4.59 15.34 -12.97
N LYS A 49 3.61 16.21 -13.25
CA LYS A 49 2.27 16.17 -12.64
C LYS A 49 1.50 14.92 -13.03
N LEU A 50 1.55 14.54 -14.30
CA LEU A 50 0.87 13.35 -14.80
C LEU A 50 1.52 12.06 -14.28
N LYS A 51 2.86 12.01 -14.18
CA LYS A 51 3.55 10.88 -13.54
C LYS A 51 3.13 10.70 -12.09
N ALA A 52 3.08 11.80 -11.33
CA ALA A 52 2.65 11.78 -9.92
C ALA A 52 1.18 11.33 -9.79
N LEU A 53 0.30 11.78 -10.68
CA LEU A 53 -1.11 11.38 -10.68
C LEU A 53 -1.29 9.89 -10.99
N MET A 54 -0.62 9.37 -12.02
CA MET A 54 -0.70 7.94 -12.38
C MET A 54 -0.20 7.03 -11.27
N ILE A 55 0.95 7.34 -10.67
CA ILE A 55 1.52 6.56 -9.57
C ILE A 55 0.62 6.65 -8.33
N GLY A 56 0.09 7.85 -8.04
CA GLY A 56 -0.82 8.08 -6.92
C GLY A 56 -2.13 7.31 -7.05
N GLU A 57 -2.78 7.35 -8.21
CA GLU A 57 -3.98 6.56 -8.52
C GLU A 57 -3.72 5.06 -8.33
N SER A 58 -2.61 4.54 -8.86
CA SER A 58 -2.27 3.13 -8.74
C SER A 58 -2.11 2.69 -7.27
N GLN A 59 -1.40 3.48 -6.46
CA GLN A 59 -1.23 3.18 -5.03
C GLN A 59 -2.50 3.37 -4.21
N LEU A 60 -3.28 4.42 -4.47
CA LEU A 60 -4.54 4.64 -3.77
C LEU A 60 -5.59 3.60 -4.13
N GLY A 61 -5.60 3.12 -5.37
CA GLY A 61 -6.45 2.00 -5.82
C GLY A 61 -6.16 0.73 -5.03
N VAL A 62 -4.89 0.39 -4.85
CA VAL A 62 -4.41 -0.72 -4.00
C VAL A 62 -4.91 -0.59 -2.55
N ILE A 63 -4.74 0.59 -1.94
CA ILE A 63 -5.16 0.82 -0.55
C ILE A 63 -6.69 0.73 -0.41
N THR A 64 -7.43 1.29 -1.37
CA THR A 64 -8.89 1.29 -1.37
C THR A 64 -9.44 -0.13 -1.54
N ALA A 65 -8.86 -0.92 -2.45
CA ALA A 65 -9.22 -2.32 -2.63
C ALA A 65 -9.01 -3.12 -1.34
N TYR A 66 -7.89 -2.89 -0.64
CA TYR A 66 -7.62 -3.52 0.65
C TYR A 66 -8.65 -3.14 1.73
N LEU A 67 -9.01 -1.86 1.83
CA LEU A 67 -10.02 -1.34 2.77
C LEU A 67 -11.42 -1.93 2.53
N VAL A 68 -11.74 -2.32 1.29
CA VAL A 68 -13.00 -2.99 0.97
C VAL A 68 -12.90 -4.50 1.21
N PHE A 69 -11.78 -5.11 0.83
CA PHE A 69 -11.54 -6.55 1.00
C PHE A 69 -11.58 -6.99 2.47
N LYS A 70 -10.85 -6.28 3.35
CA LYS A 70 -10.70 -6.65 4.76
C LYS A 70 -12.04 -6.81 5.52
N PRO A 71 -12.97 -5.84 5.53
CA PRO A 71 -14.25 -6.00 6.22
C PRO A 71 -15.14 -7.07 5.58
N LEU A 72 -15.11 -7.22 4.24
CA LEU A 72 -15.86 -8.28 3.55
C LEU A 72 -15.35 -9.68 3.93
N PHE A 73 -14.03 -9.82 4.08
CA PHE A 73 -13.41 -11.05 4.56
C PHE A 73 -13.88 -11.39 5.97
N TYR A 74 -13.86 -10.44 6.91
CA TYR A 74 -14.33 -10.67 8.29
C TYR A 74 -15.83 -10.99 8.39
N ILE A 75 -16.66 -10.37 7.54
CA ILE A 75 -18.08 -10.71 7.45
C ILE A 75 -18.25 -12.15 6.93
N ARG A 76 -17.42 -12.59 5.99
CA ARG A 76 -17.49 -13.93 5.42
C ARG A 76 -17.00 -15.01 6.39
N THR A 77 -15.96 -14.73 7.18
CA THR A 77 -15.44 -15.65 8.20
C THR A 77 -16.32 -15.70 9.46
N GLY A 78 -17.30 -14.81 9.58
CA GLY A 78 -18.25 -14.79 10.70
C GLY A 78 -17.74 -14.05 11.94
N GLU A 79 -16.60 -13.36 11.83
CA GLU A 79 -16.05 -12.53 12.91
C GLU A 79 -16.90 -11.27 13.17
N VAL A 80 -17.69 -10.83 12.18
CA VAL A 80 -18.60 -9.69 12.28
C VAL A 80 -20.04 -10.11 11.97
N ASN A 81 -20.97 -9.70 12.85
CA ASN A 81 -22.38 -10.06 12.76
C ASN A 81 -23.06 -9.40 11.55
N ASN A 82 -23.46 -10.21 10.57
CA ASN A 82 -23.91 -9.79 9.24
C ASN A 82 -25.39 -9.35 9.16
N LYS A 83 -25.91 -8.68 10.20
CA LYS A 83 -27.34 -8.35 10.29
C LYS A 83 -27.75 -7.13 9.47
N ASP A 84 -26.79 -6.29 9.06
CA ASP A 84 -27.04 -5.04 8.33
C ASP A 84 -26.09 -4.89 7.12
N PRO A 85 -26.61 -4.64 5.89
CA PRO A 85 -25.79 -4.50 4.68
C PRO A 85 -24.91 -3.24 4.65
N VAL A 86 -25.05 -2.33 5.61
CA VAL A 86 -24.25 -1.09 5.75
C VAL A 86 -23.07 -1.27 6.70
N VAL A 87 -22.97 -2.44 7.37
CA VAL A 87 -21.94 -2.68 8.40
C VAL A 87 -20.53 -2.59 7.83
N TRP A 88 -20.28 -3.21 6.67
CA TRP A 88 -18.95 -3.16 6.04
C TRP A 88 -18.50 -1.73 5.74
N LEU A 89 -19.40 -0.83 5.34
CA LEU A 89 -19.09 0.57 5.06
C LEU A 89 -18.71 1.32 6.34
N LYS A 90 -19.45 1.09 7.44
CA LYS A 90 -19.13 1.67 8.75
C LYS A 90 -17.76 1.21 9.24
N TYR A 91 -17.43 -0.07 9.06
CA TYR A 91 -16.11 -0.62 9.38
C TYR A 91 -15.02 0.02 8.52
N ALA A 92 -15.18 0.06 7.21
CA ALA A 92 -14.21 0.66 6.30
C ALA A 92 -13.94 2.15 6.62
N VAL A 93 -14.98 2.93 6.92
CA VAL A 93 -14.85 4.34 7.31
C VAL A 93 -14.15 4.47 8.67
N SER A 94 -14.56 3.67 9.66
CA SER A 94 -13.95 3.69 10.99
C SER A 94 -12.46 3.33 10.94
N GLU A 95 -12.11 2.26 10.23
CA GLU A 95 -10.72 1.85 10.05
C GLU A 95 -9.91 2.93 9.33
N SER A 96 -10.48 3.56 8.30
CA SER A 96 -9.82 4.64 7.56
C SER A 96 -9.52 5.84 8.46
N LEU A 97 -10.48 6.26 9.30
CA LEU A 97 -10.31 7.39 10.20
C LEU A 97 -9.20 7.13 11.24
N ILE A 98 -9.17 5.93 11.82
CA ILE A 98 -8.13 5.54 12.79
C ILE A 98 -6.75 5.56 12.13
N ALA A 99 -6.62 4.96 10.95
CA ALA A 99 -5.37 4.95 10.19
C ALA A 99 -4.92 6.37 9.81
N ILE A 100 -5.84 7.27 9.48
CA ILE A 100 -5.53 8.68 9.20
C ILE A 100 -4.97 9.38 10.43
N VAL A 101 -5.65 9.30 11.57
CA VAL A 101 -5.22 9.98 12.81
C VAL A 101 -3.83 9.51 13.23
N ILE A 102 -3.58 8.20 13.18
CA ILE A 102 -2.29 7.64 13.56
C ILE A 102 -1.21 8.01 12.54
N GLY A 103 -1.53 7.91 11.25
CA GLY A 103 -0.63 8.30 10.18
C GLY A 103 -0.20 9.76 10.29
N VAL A 104 -1.13 10.66 10.62
CA VAL A 104 -0.82 12.08 10.85
C VAL A 104 0.04 12.28 12.11
N THR A 105 -0.26 11.56 13.19
CA THR A 105 0.48 11.68 14.45
C THR A 105 1.92 11.21 14.28
N VAL A 106 2.13 10.02 13.71
CA VAL A 106 3.45 9.45 13.44
C VAL A 106 4.19 10.27 12.38
N GLY A 107 3.48 10.72 11.33
CA GLY A 107 4.02 11.57 10.29
C GLY A 107 4.54 12.90 10.85
N THR A 108 3.77 13.55 11.72
CA THR A 108 4.21 14.78 12.40
C THR A 108 5.44 14.53 13.26
N GLY A 109 5.44 13.46 14.06
CA GLY A 109 6.62 13.07 14.86
C GLY A 109 7.87 12.85 14.00
N SER A 110 7.72 12.21 12.84
CA SER A 110 8.83 11.99 11.91
C SER A 110 9.39 13.30 11.33
N VAL A 111 8.54 14.25 10.99
CA VAL A 111 8.96 15.56 10.47
C VAL A 111 9.73 16.33 11.53
N LEU A 112 9.32 16.26 12.80
CA LEU A 112 10.06 16.85 13.92
C LEU A 112 11.45 16.23 14.09
N VAL A 113 11.58 14.90 13.98
CA VAL A 113 12.88 14.21 14.01
C VAL A 113 13.77 14.66 12.84
N LEU A 114 13.20 14.82 11.64
CA LEU A 114 13.93 15.33 10.48
C LEU A 114 14.37 16.79 10.67
N GLN A 115 13.58 17.60 11.35
CA GLN A 115 13.89 18.99 11.66
C GLN A 115 15.07 19.10 12.63
N GLU A 116 15.05 18.33 13.71
CA GLU A 116 16.15 18.25 14.69
C GLU A 116 17.45 17.72 14.07
N THR A 117 17.33 16.85 13.07
CA THR A 117 18.48 16.26 12.37
C THR A 117 18.80 16.95 11.04
N SER A 118 18.38 18.21 10.86
CA SER A 118 18.55 18.93 9.58
C SER A 118 19.99 19.44 9.33
N ASP A 119 20.91 19.26 10.28
CA ASP A 119 22.31 19.64 10.11
C ASP A 119 22.97 18.86 8.96
N ARG A 120 23.31 19.60 7.90
CA ARG A 120 23.83 19.07 6.64
C ARG A 120 25.30 18.64 6.73
N THR A 121 26.01 19.06 7.77
CA THR A 121 27.45 18.79 7.91
C THR A 121 27.74 17.51 8.68
N SER A 122 26.75 17.00 9.42
CA SER A 122 26.90 15.84 10.28
C SER A 122 26.57 14.54 9.55
N LEU A 123 27.57 13.65 9.43
CA LEU A 123 27.35 12.29 8.93
C LEU A 123 26.36 11.51 9.80
N LYS A 124 26.36 11.76 11.12
CA LYS A 124 25.40 11.16 12.05
C LYS A 124 23.96 11.56 11.72
N ALA A 125 23.73 12.83 11.37
CA ALA A 125 22.40 13.31 10.99
C ALA A 125 21.89 12.60 9.72
N MET A 126 22.75 12.42 8.70
CA MET A 126 22.40 11.67 7.50
C MET A 126 22.02 10.20 7.82
N LEU A 127 22.79 9.52 8.66
CA LEU A 127 22.48 8.14 9.06
C LEU A 127 21.14 8.06 9.81
N ILE A 128 20.88 8.97 10.74
CA ILE A 128 19.62 9.00 11.49
C ILE A 128 18.44 9.22 10.55
N GLN A 129 18.55 10.14 9.58
CA GLN A 129 17.48 10.39 8.61
C GLN A 129 17.19 9.15 7.74
N VAL A 130 18.23 8.43 7.29
CA VAL A 130 18.07 7.19 6.53
C VAL A 130 17.41 6.11 7.37
N SER A 131 17.92 5.85 8.58
CA SER A 131 17.35 4.86 9.49
C SER A 131 15.90 5.20 9.83
N THR A 132 15.58 6.48 10.03
CA THR A 132 14.22 6.95 10.31
C THR A 132 13.29 6.62 9.15
N VAL A 133 13.68 6.90 7.90
CA VAL A 133 12.84 6.56 6.73
C VAL A 133 12.63 5.05 6.58
N VAL A 134 13.67 4.24 6.84
CA VAL A 134 13.54 2.77 6.80
C VAL A 134 12.64 2.24 7.93
N ILE A 135 12.70 2.82 9.13
CA ILE A 135 11.80 2.43 10.22
C ILE A 135 10.37 2.83 9.88
N LEU A 136 10.16 4.03 9.33
CA LEU A 136 8.84 4.54 8.96
C LEU A 136 8.20 3.79 7.79
N SER A 137 8.95 3.01 7.01
CA SER A 137 8.36 2.16 5.98
C SER A 137 7.65 0.93 6.55
N PHE A 138 7.92 0.54 7.80
CA PHE A 138 7.34 -0.67 8.41
C PHE A 138 6.60 -0.40 9.74
N ALA A 139 7.11 0.51 10.57
CA ALA A 139 6.57 0.72 11.91
C ALA A 139 5.10 1.17 11.93
N PRO A 140 4.66 2.15 11.09
CA PRO A 140 3.25 2.56 11.08
C PRO A 140 2.33 1.40 10.67
N PHE A 141 2.76 0.60 9.69
CA PHE A 141 2.03 -0.60 9.27
C PHE A 141 1.85 -1.57 10.45
N LEU A 142 2.95 -1.96 11.10
CA LEU A 142 2.91 -2.93 12.19
C LEU A 142 2.08 -2.47 13.39
N ILE A 143 2.18 -1.19 13.76
CA ILE A 143 1.44 -0.63 14.89
C ILE A 143 -0.06 -0.62 14.59
N VAL A 144 -0.45 -0.15 13.41
CA VAL A 144 -1.87 0.05 13.07
C VAL A 144 -2.56 -1.26 12.73
N GLU A 145 -1.88 -2.13 11.97
CA GLU A 145 -2.45 -3.40 11.52
C GLU A 145 -2.58 -4.38 12.70
N ASN A 146 -1.53 -4.57 13.50
CA ASN A 146 -1.54 -5.61 14.54
C ASN A 146 -2.19 -5.17 15.86
N ASN A 147 -2.03 -3.90 16.26
CA ASN A 147 -2.49 -3.48 17.59
C ASN A 147 -3.85 -2.79 17.58
N LEU A 148 -4.27 -2.24 16.43
CA LEU A 148 -5.45 -1.38 16.34
C LEU A 148 -6.48 -1.89 15.34
N ASN A 149 -6.24 -3.07 14.73
CA ASN A 149 -7.12 -3.70 13.75
C ASN A 149 -7.59 -2.74 12.64
N SER A 150 -6.73 -1.80 12.26
CA SER A 150 -7.03 -0.75 11.27
C SER A 150 -6.07 -0.90 10.07
N SER A 151 -6.24 -0.12 9.01
CA SER A 151 -5.42 -0.25 7.80
C SER A 151 -4.02 0.32 7.99
N GLY A 152 -3.04 -0.56 8.19
CA GLY A 152 -1.62 -0.22 8.24
C GLY A 152 -1.11 0.36 6.93
N PHE A 153 -1.65 -0.08 5.79
CA PHE A 153 -1.31 0.46 4.47
C PHE A 153 -1.68 1.95 4.36
N LEU A 154 -2.90 2.33 4.76
CA LEU A 154 -3.35 3.73 4.71
C LEU A 154 -2.52 4.61 5.67
N ALA A 155 -2.25 4.12 6.89
CA ALA A 155 -1.44 4.85 7.85
C ALA A 155 -0.01 5.10 7.32
N SER A 156 0.61 4.07 6.72
CA SER A 156 1.95 4.16 6.14
C SER A 156 2.00 5.11 4.95
N PHE A 157 0.97 5.11 4.10
CA PHE A 157 0.82 6.06 3.01
C PHE A 157 0.77 7.51 3.51
N ILE A 158 0.00 7.77 4.58
CA ILE A 158 -0.14 9.11 5.15
C ILE A 158 1.16 9.60 5.78
N VAL A 159 1.87 8.73 6.52
CA VAL A 159 3.21 9.04 7.04
C VAL A 159 4.16 9.42 5.89
N ALA A 160 4.21 8.59 4.84
CA ALA A 160 5.05 8.84 3.68
C ALA A 160 4.67 10.15 2.96
N TYR A 161 3.37 10.45 2.83
CA TYR A 161 2.87 11.68 2.25
C TYR A 161 3.28 12.91 3.07
N MET A 162 3.18 12.85 4.40
CA MET A 162 3.65 13.93 5.28
C MET A 162 5.16 14.15 5.18
N VAL A 163 5.95 13.08 5.20
CA VAL A 163 7.41 13.16 5.04
C VAL A 163 7.78 13.72 3.67
N ALA A 164 7.08 13.33 2.60
CA ALA A 164 7.31 13.86 1.26
C ALA A 164 6.94 15.34 1.15
N SER A 165 5.88 15.78 1.82
CA SER A 165 5.37 17.16 1.74
C SER A 165 6.15 18.14 2.60
N PHE A 166 6.49 17.74 3.83
CA PHE A 166 7.12 18.62 4.83
C PHE A 166 8.58 18.25 5.13
N GLY A 167 8.96 16.99 4.96
CA GLY A 167 10.32 16.49 5.26
C GLY A 167 11.33 16.70 4.12
N TRP A 168 10.88 16.82 2.86
CA TRP A 168 11.78 17.02 1.72
C TRP A 168 12.77 18.20 1.84
N PRO A 169 12.38 19.39 2.36
CA PRO A 169 13.32 20.47 2.61
C PRO A 169 14.35 20.18 3.72
N LEU A 170 14.03 19.28 4.66
CA LEU A 170 14.79 19.01 5.87
C LEU A 170 15.87 17.93 5.69
N PHE A 171 15.81 17.13 4.63
CA PHE A 171 16.84 16.12 4.36
C PHE A 171 18.22 16.75 4.15
N ALA A 172 19.21 16.23 4.89
CA ALA A 172 20.60 16.64 4.82
C ALA A 172 21.20 16.37 3.43
N SER A 173 20.90 15.20 2.84
CA SER A 173 21.26 14.85 1.47
C SER A 173 20.09 14.24 0.72
N ARG A 174 19.46 15.05 -0.15
CA ARG A 174 18.36 14.60 -1.02
C ARG A 174 18.80 13.55 -2.03
N THR A 175 20.03 13.67 -2.53
CA THR A 175 20.59 12.72 -3.51
C THR A 175 20.74 11.35 -2.87
N LEU A 176 21.30 11.26 -1.67
CA LEU A 176 21.41 10.00 -0.93
C LEU A 176 20.03 9.37 -0.71
N MET A 177 19.06 10.15 -0.23
CA MET A 177 17.70 9.68 0.03
C MET A 177 17.02 9.15 -1.24
N LYS A 178 17.21 9.80 -2.40
CA LYS A 178 16.71 9.29 -3.69
C LYS A 178 17.31 7.94 -4.04
N HIS A 179 18.62 7.77 -3.92
CA HIS A 179 19.29 6.50 -4.25
C HIS A 179 18.82 5.37 -3.34
N ILE A 180 18.71 5.64 -2.04
CA ILE A 180 18.23 4.64 -1.07
C ILE A 180 16.80 4.21 -1.37
N ARG A 181 15.91 5.16 -1.67
CA ARG A 181 14.52 4.83 -2.04
C ARG A 181 14.45 3.96 -3.30
N ILE A 182 15.24 4.30 -4.33
CA ILE A 182 15.29 3.52 -5.59
C ILE A 182 15.85 2.11 -5.32
N LEU A 183 16.91 2.00 -4.52
CA LEU A 183 17.51 0.71 -4.15
C LEU A 183 16.50 -0.19 -3.42
N ILE A 184 15.80 0.36 -2.41
CA ILE A 184 14.79 -0.39 -1.63
C ILE A 184 13.66 -0.84 -2.54
N ALA A 185 13.12 0.07 -3.37
CA ALA A 185 12.04 -0.26 -4.30
C ALA A 185 12.45 -1.37 -5.27
N PHE A 186 13.67 -1.32 -5.79
CA PHE A 186 14.21 -2.35 -6.68
C PHE A 186 14.32 -3.72 -5.98
N ILE A 187 14.87 -3.77 -4.76
CA ILE A 187 15.02 -5.02 -4.01
C ILE A 187 13.66 -5.63 -3.70
N VAL A 188 12.74 -4.84 -3.13
CA VAL A 188 11.40 -5.31 -2.73
C VAL A 188 10.62 -5.82 -3.94
N SER A 189 10.67 -5.12 -5.08
CA SER A 189 9.95 -5.53 -6.29
C SER A 189 10.44 -6.88 -6.81
N ASN A 190 11.76 -7.09 -6.87
CA ASN A 190 12.31 -8.37 -7.32
C ASN A 190 11.98 -9.52 -6.36
N LEU A 191 12.02 -9.28 -5.05
CA LEU A 191 11.61 -10.27 -4.05
C LEU A 191 10.12 -10.63 -4.19
N MET A 192 9.24 -9.65 -4.43
CA MET A 192 7.82 -9.90 -4.65
C MET A 192 7.56 -10.75 -5.91
N PHE A 193 8.26 -10.46 -7.03
CA PHE A 193 8.14 -11.27 -8.24
C PHE A 193 8.63 -12.70 -8.02
N MET A 194 9.77 -12.88 -7.36
CA MET A 194 10.31 -14.20 -7.05
C MET A 194 9.35 -15.00 -6.15
N GLN A 195 8.83 -14.38 -5.08
CA GLN A 195 7.88 -15.01 -4.16
C GLN A 195 6.59 -15.42 -4.88
N THR A 196 6.08 -14.56 -5.76
CA THR A 196 4.87 -14.87 -6.55
C THR A 196 5.09 -16.10 -7.42
N GLY A 197 6.26 -16.20 -8.08
CA GLY A 197 6.61 -17.37 -8.88
C GLY A 197 6.67 -18.67 -8.06
N LEU A 198 7.23 -18.61 -6.83
CA LEU A 198 7.28 -19.75 -5.92
C LEU A 198 5.89 -20.21 -5.48
N VAL A 199 5.01 -19.29 -5.11
CA VAL A 199 3.64 -19.61 -4.67
C VAL A 199 2.82 -20.25 -5.79
N ILE A 200 2.94 -19.75 -7.03
CA ILE A 200 2.27 -20.33 -8.20
C ILE A 200 2.80 -21.74 -8.47
N GLY A 201 4.13 -21.92 -8.43
CA GLY A 201 4.77 -23.22 -8.62
C GLY A 201 4.31 -24.26 -7.60
N ASP A 202 4.26 -23.88 -6.32
CA ASP A 202 3.78 -24.74 -5.22
C ASP A 202 2.30 -25.12 -5.40
N SER A 203 1.45 -24.15 -5.75
CA SER A 203 0.01 -24.38 -5.97
C SER A 203 -0.27 -25.30 -7.16
N MET A 204 0.51 -25.19 -8.24
CA MET A 204 0.40 -26.09 -9.39
C MET A 204 0.87 -27.50 -9.05
N TYR A 205 1.98 -27.63 -8.33
CA TYR A 205 2.51 -28.91 -7.89
C TYR A 205 1.51 -29.65 -6.97
N SER A 206 0.92 -28.95 -6.00
CA SER A 206 -0.07 -29.54 -5.08
C SER A 206 -1.34 -29.99 -5.79
N THR A 207 -1.75 -29.29 -6.85
CA THR A 207 -2.96 -29.63 -7.64
C THR A 207 -2.73 -30.83 -8.57
N LEU A 208 -1.48 -31.08 -9.00
CA LEU A 208 -1.14 -32.21 -9.87
C LEU A 208 -0.94 -33.54 -9.11
N MET A 209 -0.73 -33.49 -7.79
CA MET A 209 -0.52 -34.69 -6.95
C MET A 209 -1.68 -35.00 -5.99
N GLY A 210 -2.69 -34.14 -5.90
CA GLY A 210 -3.94 -34.38 -5.14
C GLY A 210 -5.07 -34.85 -6.03
#